data_AF-A0A482VXG2-F1
#
_entry.id   AF-A0A482VXG2-F1
#
_cell.length_a   1.000
_cell.length_b   1.000
_cell.length_c   1.000
_cell.angle_alpha   90.00
_cell.angle_beta   90.00
_cell.angle_gamma   90.00
#
_symmetry.space_group_name_H-M   'P 1'
#
loop_
_entity.id
_entity.type
_entity.pdbx_description
1 polymer ?
#
loop_
_entity_poly.entity_id
_entity_poly.type
_entity_poly.pdbx_seq_one_letter_code
_entity_poly.pdbx_strand_id
1 'polypeptide(L)'
;MPLKINLLLKQQNVKQIENQFEIKCESFSLTTFEEIEDPENLTKEKNNLRLTLRKWQIDENSFHLRNKSIWEEYELFRKNLQCIYHYFVCVKLTAKAAKELANMIINLGGLERNTEAFEEIDNDTMEQSILELIQDNEIRASWIELGACKKDYDIATKNFKILLEIIDFSWEDLNKLKQQYDDVFLKYQHARSQVENELPVSLEKMKEIFYNCLHLLGGNIQEFMICTINLDGLVKTMADRFTGNNKREERN
;
A
#
# COMPACT_ATOMS: atom_id res chain seq x y z
N MET A 1 7.92 5.56 52.58
CA MET A 1 8.94 5.53 51.50
C MET A 1 8.25 5.43 50.15
N PRO A 2 8.05 6.53 49.42
CA PRO A 2 7.42 6.51 48.10
C PRO A 2 8.45 6.90 47.02
N LEU A 3 9.05 5.94 46.33
CA LEU A 3 9.94 6.20 45.18
C LEU A 3 10.16 4.89 44.42
N LYS A 4 9.17 4.48 43.62
CA LYS A 4 9.38 3.50 42.52
C LYS A 4 8.25 3.41 41.48
N ILE A 5 7.40 4.42 41.33
CA ILE A 5 6.49 4.54 40.18
C ILE A 5 7.21 5.33 39.08
N ASN A 6 8.37 4.85 38.65
CA ASN A 6 9.19 5.50 37.62
C ASN A 6 9.78 4.51 36.61
N LEU A 7 9.22 3.29 36.49
CA LEU A 7 9.89 2.23 35.73
C LEU A 7 9.03 1.47 34.70
N LEU A 8 7.69 1.52 34.75
CA LEU A 8 6.89 0.75 33.78
C LEU A 8 6.51 1.52 32.50
N LEU A 9 6.52 2.86 32.51
CA LEU A 9 6.28 3.67 31.31
C LEU A 9 7.58 3.99 30.53
N LYS A 10 8.74 4.01 31.21
CA LYS A 10 10.03 4.39 30.58
C LYS A 10 10.85 3.22 30.01
N GLN A 11 10.65 1.97 30.43
CA GLN A 11 11.61 0.90 30.12
C GLN A 11 11.41 0.16 28.78
N GLN A 12 10.33 0.39 28.03
CA GLN A 12 10.17 -0.29 26.73
C GLN A 12 10.30 0.63 25.51
N ASN A 13 9.98 1.93 25.58
CA ASN A 13 9.93 2.79 24.38
C ASN A 13 10.84 4.04 24.39
N VAL A 14 11.42 4.46 25.53
CA VAL A 14 12.07 5.79 25.62
C VAL A 14 13.42 5.87 24.90
N LYS A 15 14.21 4.80 24.87
CA LYS A 15 15.54 4.83 24.19
C LYS A 15 15.47 4.94 22.67
N GLN A 16 14.32 4.65 22.05
CA GLN A 16 14.14 4.82 20.60
C GLN A 16 13.56 6.20 20.24
N ILE A 17 12.76 6.80 21.12
CA ILE A 17 12.11 8.09 20.86
C ILE A 17 13.04 9.28 21.16
N GLU A 18 13.93 9.18 22.17
CA GLU A 18 14.83 10.27 22.54
C GLU A 18 15.93 10.57 21.50
N ASN A 19 16.16 9.69 20.51
CA ASN A 19 17.23 9.86 19.52
C ASN A 19 16.79 10.40 18.15
N GLN A 20 15.51 10.73 17.92
CA GLN A 20 15.03 11.05 16.57
C GLN A 20 14.36 12.42 16.36
N PHE A 21 14.04 13.21 17.39
CA PHE A 21 13.33 14.47 17.15
C PHE A 21 13.78 15.62 18.07
N GLU A 22 14.76 16.40 17.59
CA GLU A 22 14.83 17.84 17.89
C GLU A 22 13.74 18.55 17.08
N ILE A 23 12.49 18.51 17.54
CA ILE A 23 11.44 19.37 16.98
C ILE A 23 11.29 20.57 17.90
N LYS A 24 11.65 21.75 17.39
CA LYS A 24 11.35 23.05 17.99
C LYS A 24 9.84 23.21 18.09
N CYS A 25 9.28 23.12 19.29
CA CYS A 25 7.89 23.50 19.56
C CYS A 25 7.71 25.00 19.27
N GLU A 26 7.01 25.35 18.20
CA GLU A 26 6.29 26.62 18.15
C GLU A 26 5.02 26.48 18.99
N SER A 27 4.93 27.34 19.99
CA SER A 27 3.98 27.35 21.08
C SER A 27 2.52 27.44 20.61
N PHE A 28 1.71 26.43 20.90
CA PHE A 28 0.26 26.59 20.97
C PHE A 28 -0.16 26.99 22.39
N SER A 29 -0.97 28.04 22.45
CA SER A 29 -1.42 28.77 23.64
C SER A 29 -1.88 27.87 24.80
N LEU A 30 -1.10 27.84 25.87
CA LEU A 30 -1.52 27.43 27.21
C LEU A 30 -2.63 28.37 27.70
N THR A 31 -3.88 27.92 27.73
CA THR A 31 -4.84 28.45 28.69
C THR A 31 -4.46 27.91 30.06
N THR A 32 -3.73 28.72 30.82
CA THR A 32 -3.39 28.49 32.23
C THR A 32 -4.70 28.39 33.03
N PHE A 33 -5.03 27.19 33.51
CA PHE A 33 -6.13 27.01 34.46
C PHE A 33 -5.62 27.23 35.87
N GLU A 34 -6.30 28.10 36.61
CA GLU A 34 -6.04 28.43 38.01
C GLU A 34 -6.06 27.17 38.89
N GLU A 35 -5.14 27.10 39.85
CA GLU A 35 -5.07 26.07 40.88
C GLU A 35 -6.36 26.08 41.71
N ILE A 36 -7.15 25.01 41.63
CA ILE A 36 -8.35 24.83 42.46
C ILE A 36 -8.25 23.50 43.21
N GLU A 37 -7.99 23.59 44.53
CA GLU A 37 -7.85 22.48 45.48
C GLU A 37 -9.20 21.87 45.94
N ASP A 38 -10.21 21.78 45.08
CA ASP A 38 -11.52 21.23 45.45
C ASP A 38 -11.68 19.75 45.01
N PRO A 39 -11.92 18.80 45.95
CA PRO A 39 -12.17 17.38 45.65
C PRO A 39 -13.35 17.14 44.69
N GLU A 40 -14.37 18.00 44.68
CA GLU A 40 -15.49 17.90 43.74
C GLU A 40 -15.04 18.21 42.30
N ASN A 41 -14.14 19.18 42.13
CA ASN A 41 -13.59 19.53 40.81
C ASN A 41 -12.68 18.44 40.25
N LEU A 42 -11.89 17.77 41.10
CA LEU A 42 -11.07 16.63 40.69
C LEU A 42 -11.94 15.45 40.21
N THR A 43 -13.04 15.17 40.93
CA THR A 43 -14.00 14.13 40.57
C THR A 43 -14.69 14.45 39.24
N LYS A 44 -15.07 15.71 39.03
CA LYS A 44 -15.64 16.19 37.78
C LYS A 44 -14.67 16.04 36.61
N GLU A 45 -13.39 16.40 36.80
CA GLU A 45 -12.38 16.25 35.74
C GLU A 45 -12.09 14.77 35.41
N LYS A 46 -11.98 13.88 36.41
CA LYS A 46 -11.89 12.44 36.16
C LYS A 46 -13.07 11.93 35.33
N ASN A 47 -14.29 12.40 35.59
CA ASN A 47 -15.47 12.05 34.81
C ASN A 47 -15.44 12.63 33.38
N ASN A 48 -14.99 13.88 33.21
CA ASN A 48 -14.80 14.47 31.89
C ASN A 48 -13.80 13.66 31.06
N LEU A 49 -12.65 13.28 31.63
CA LEU A 49 -11.65 12.46 30.96
C LEU A 49 -12.22 11.10 30.54
N ARG A 50 -13.04 10.46 31.39
CA ARG A 50 -13.73 9.21 31.03
C ARG A 50 -14.68 9.39 29.85
N LEU A 51 -15.43 10.48 29.80
CA LEU A 51 -16.33 10.79 28.69
C LEU A 51 -15.56 11.04 27.39
N THR A 52 -14.48 11.82 27.46
CA THR A 52 -13.61 12.12 26.33
C THR A 52 -12.98 10.84 25.76
N LEU A 53 -12.46 9.95 26.62
CA LEU A 53 -11.95 8.64 26.19
C LEU A 53 -13.00 7.83 25.45
N ARG A 54 -14.23 7.74 26.00
CA ARG A 54 -15.31 6.99 25.34
C ARG A 54 -15.63 7.56 23.96
N LYS A 55 -15.69 8.89 23.83
CA LYS A 55 -15.90 9.56 22.55
C LYS A 55 -14.81 9.18 21.55
N TRP A 56 -13.54 9.30 21.94
CA TRP A 56 -12.42 8.93 21.08
C TRP A 56 -12.43 7.47 20.64
N GLN A 57 -12.83 6.56 21.52
CA GLN A 57 -12.96 5.14 21.18
C GLN A 57 -14.11 4.85 20.21
N ILE A 58 -15.21 5.61 20.29
CA ILE A 58 -16.29 5.50 19.29
C ILE A 58 -15.80 5.96 17.93
N ASP A 59 -15.12 7.12 17.89
CA ASP A 59 -14.55 7.68 16.65
C ASP A 59 -13.49 6.76 16.03
N GLU A 60 -12.70 6.07 16.84
CA GLU A 60 -11.68 5.10 16.42
C GLU A 60 -12.30 3.83 15.80
N ASN A 61 -13.35 3.27 16.41
CA ASN A 61 -14.03 2.11 15.86
C ASN A 61 -14.66 2.41 14.49
N SER A 62 -15.30 3.58 14.35
CA SER A 62 -15.87 4.04 13.09
C SER A 62 -14.81 4.18 12.00
N PHE A 63 -13.67 4.80 12.34
CA PHE A 63 -12.53 4.94 11.45
C PHE A 63 -11.97 3.60 10.97
N HIS A 64 -11.75 2.67 11.91
CA HIS A 64 -11.10 1.41 11.61
C HIS A 64 -11.92 0.58 10.63
N LEU A 65 -13.24 0.54 10.81
CA LEU A 65 -14.15 -0.17 9.90
C LEU A 65 -14.10 0.41 8.48
N ARG A 66 -14.14 1.74 8.34
CA ARG A 66 -14.11 2.41 7.03
C ARG A 66 -12.81 2.16 6.29
N ASN A 67 -11.67 2.42 6.94
CA ASN A 67 -10.38 2.40 6.25
C ASN A 67 -9.83 1.00 6.02
N LYS A 68 -10.25 0.01 6.82
CA LYS A 68 -9.89 -1.39 6.56
C LYS A 68 -10.40 -1.87 5.20
N SER A 69 -11.66 -1.57 4.87
CA SER A 69 -12.24 -1.95 3.57
C SER A 69 -11.51 -1.29 2.40
N ILE A 70 -11.18 0.01 2.54
CA ILE A 70 -10.47 0.76 1.49
C ILE A 70 -9.05 0.20 1.31
N TRP A 71 -8.37 -0.14 2.40
CA TRP A 71 -7.05 -0.77 2.36
C TRP A 71 -7.06 -2.14 1.70
N GLU A 72 -8.05 -2.98 2.02
CA GLU A 72 -8.21 -4.29 1.38
C GLU A 72 -8.44 -4.16 -0.14
N GLU A 73 -9.23 -3.17 -0.56
CA GLU A 73 -9.44 -2.85 -1.97
C GLU A 73 -8.14 -2.37 -2.64
N TYR A 74 -7.39 -1.47 -1.99
CA TYR A 74 -6.08 -1.00 -2.45
C TYR A 74 -5.08 -2.16 -2.67
N GLU A 75 -4.95 -3.06 -1.69
CA GLU A 75 -4.05 -4.22 -1.82
C GLU A 75 -4.49 -5.20 -2.91
N LEU A 76 -5.80 -5.30 -3.17
CA LEU A 76 -6.33 -6.10 -4.27
C LEU A 76 -5.93 -5.50 -5.63
N PHE A 77 -6.13 -4.19 -5.83
CA PHE A 77 -5.74 -3.51 -7.07
C PHE A 77 -4.22 -3.61 -7.30
N ARG A 78 -3.42 -3.40 -6.27
CA ARG A 78 -1.96 -3.54 -6.36
C ARG A 78 -1.53 -4.92 -6.86
N LYS A 79 -2.10 -5.99 -6.29
CA LYS A 79 -1.83 -7.37 -6.74
C LYS A 79 -2.29 -7.62 -8.17
N ASN A 80 -3.46 -7.12 -8.54
CA ASN A 80 -3.98 -7.27 -9.90
C ASN A 80 -3.12 -6.53 -10.93
N LEU A 81 -2.68 -5.31 -10.62
CA LEU A 81 -1.73 -4.56 -11.44
C LEU A 81 -0.40 -5.30 -11.59
N GLN A 82 0.09 -5.95 -10.53
CA GLN A 82 1.29 -6.79 -10.61
C GLN A 82 1.10 -7.98 -11.56
N CYS A 83 -0.05 -8.63 -11.54
CA CYS A 83 -0.37 -9.69 -12.49
C CYS A 83 -0.44 -9.18 -13.94
N ILE A 84 -1.07 -8.01 -14.15
CA ILE A 84 -1.16 -7.36 -15.46
C ILE A 84 0.24 -7.00 -15.98
N TYR A 85 1.10 -6.44 -15.13
CA TYR A 85 2.48 -6.14 -15.49
C TYR A 85 3.22 -7.38 -15.98
N HIS A 86 3.16 -8.49 -15.22
CA HIS A 86 3.77 -9.74 -15.66
C HIS A 86 3.19 -10.25 -16.97
N TYR A 87 1.88 -10.09 -17.18
CA TYR A 87 1.24 -10.46 -18.44
C TYR A 87 1.79 -9.64 -19.61
N PHE A 88 1.88 -8.32 -19.49
CA PHE A 88 2.44 -7.45 -20.55
C PHE A 88 3.89 -7.83 -20.89
N VAL A 89 4.73 -8.05 -19.88
CA VAL A 89 6.12 -8.52 -20.08
C VAL A 89 6.15 -9.85 -20.85
N CYS A 90 5.33 -10.82 -20.46
CA CYS A 90 5.27 -12.13 -21.13
C CYS A 90 4.79 -12.03 -22.59
N VAL A 91 3.75 -11.23 -22.84
CA VAL A 91 3.22 -11.02 -24.20
C VAL A 91 4.25 -10.35 -25.09
N LYS A 92 4.91 -9.29 -24.61
CA LYS A 92 5.96 -8.58 -25.33
C LYS A 92 7.14 -9.50 -25.66
N LEU A 93 7.63 -10.27 -24.69
CA LEU A 93 8.69 -11.25 -24.91
C LEU A 93 8.31 -12.32 -25.94
N THR A 94 7.06 -12.81 -25.88
CA THR A 94 6.60 -13.84 -26.81
C THR A 94 6.43 -13.30 -28.24
N ALA A 95 5.89 -12.09 -28.40
CA ALA A 95 5.80 -11.42 -29.70
C ALA A 95 7.19 -11.22 -30.32
N LYS A 96 8.16 -10.77 -29.51
CA LYS A 96 9.56 -10.64 -29.94
C LYS A 96 10.17 -11.98 -30.37
N ALA A 97 10.00 -13.03 -29.57
CA ALA A 97 10.49 -14.37 -29.91
C ALA A 97 9.84 -14.92 -31.19
N ALA A 98 8.52 -14.71 -31.36
CA ALA A 98 7.79 -15.11 -32.55
C ALA A 98 8.32 -14.41 -33.81
N LYS A 99 8.57 -13.10 -33.73
CA LYS A 99 9.19 -12.30 -34.81
C LYS A 99 10.58 -12.82 -35.20
N GLU A 100 11.45 -13.06 -34.21
CA GLU A 100 12.79 -13.60 -34.45
C GLU A 100 12.73 -14.98 -35.13
N LEU A 101 11.83 -15.85 -34.68
CA LEU A 101 11.64 -17.19 -35.24
C LEU A 101 11.04 -17.15 -36.65
N ALA A 102 10.10 -16.24 -36.90
CA ALA A 102 9.56 -15.99 -38.24
C ALA A 102 10.64 -15.52 -39.22
N ASN A 103 11.47 -14.56 -38.81
CA ASN A 103 12.60 -14.07 -39.60
C ASN A 103 13.58 -15.20 -39.94
N MET A 104 13.88 -16.07 -38.98
CA MET A 104 14.72 -17.25 -39.20
C MET A 104 14.13 -18.19 -40.26
N ILE A 105 12.83 -18.50 -40.17
CA ILE A 105 12.16 -19.40 -41.14
C ILE A 105 12.10 -18.78 -42.54
N ILE A 106 11.78 -17.49 -42.63
CA ILE A 106 11.74 -16.74 -43.89
C ILE A 106 13.11 -16.80 -44.59
N ASN A 107 14.18 -16.52 -43.83
CA ASN A 107 15.56 -16.55 -44.34
C ASN A 107 16.00 -17.96 -44.76
N LEU A 108 15.69 -18.99 -43.97
CA LEU A 108 16.02 -20.38 -44.31
C LEU A 108 15.21 -20.91 -45.51
N GLY A 109 13.96 -20.46 -45.66
CA GLY A 109 13.04 -20.91 -46.70
C GLY A 109 13.09 -20.14 -48.01
N GLY A 110 13.86 -19.04 -48.08
CA GLY A 110 13.87 -18.14 -49.23
C GLY A 110 12.47 -17.62 -49.55
N LEU A 111 11.65 -17.36 -48.53
CA LEU A 111 10.27 -16.90 -48.70
C LEU A 111 10.27 -15.37 -48.81
N GLU A 112 9.66 -14.81 -49.85
CA GLU A 112 9.29 -13.39 -49.85
C GLU A 112 7.98 -13.25 -49.07
N ARG A 113 8.06 -13.11 -47.75
CA ARG A 113 6.91 -12.76 -46.90
C ARG A 113 7.18 -11.47 -46.14
N ASN A 114 6.14 -10.66 -46.04
CA ASN A 114 6.18 -9.38 -45.34
C ASN A 114 6.23 -9.62 -43.81
N THR A 115 7.29 -9.16 -43.16
CA THR A 115 7.51 -9.32 -41.71
C THR A 115 6.64 -8.38 -40.87
N GLU A 116 5.91 -7.46 -41.52
CA GLU A 116 4.93 -6.54 -40.91
C GLU A 116 3.81 -7.26 -40.15
N ALA A 117 3.58 -8.55 -40.40
CA ALA A 117 2.65 -9.36 -39.62
C ALA A 117 3.14 -9.71 -38.19
N PHE A 118 4.39 -9.35 -37.86
CA PHE A 118 5.04 -9.58 -36.56
C PHE A 118 5.52 -8.25 -35.98
N GLU A 119 4.57 -7.38 -35.64
CA GLU A 119 4.85 -6.12 -34.96
C GLU A 119 5.24 -6.35 -33.48
N GLU A 120 6.06 -5.44 -32.95
CA GLU A 120 6.38 -5.42 -31.54
C GLU A 120 5.27 -4.71 -30.78
N ILE A 121 4.80 -5.35 -29.72
CA ILE A 121 3.77 -4.80 -28.85
C ILE A 121 4.44 -3.76 -27.93
N ASP A 122 4.06 -2.49 -28.06
CA ASP A 122 4.59 -1.39 -27.25
C ASP A 122 3.61 -1.03 -26.12
N ASN A 123 4.02 -1.30 -24.88
CA ASN A 123 3.30 -0.91 -23.67
C ASN A 123 4.22 -0.16 -22.68
N ASP A 124 5.35 0.38 -23.13
CA ASP A 124 6.43 0.82 -22.23
C ASP A 124 5.98 1.92 -21.26
N THR A 125 5.15 2.84 -21.74
CA THR A 125 4.58 3.91 -20.90
C THR A 125 3.65 3.34 -19.81
N MET A 126 2.85 2.32 -20.14
CA MET A 126 1.93 1.70 -19.20
C MET A 126 2.68 0.81 -18.19
N GLU A 127 3.65 0.03 -18.65
CA GLU A 127 4.51 -0.79 -17.78
C GLU A 127 5.22 0.08 -16.74
N GLN A 128 5.76 1.22 -17.16
CA GLN A 128 6.39 2.18 -16.25
C GLN A 128 5.39 2.73 -15.22
N SER A 129 4.18 3.09 -15.67
CA SER A 129 3.13 3.62 -14.79
C SER A 129 2.68 2.60 -13.75
N ILE A 130 2.57 1.32 -14.13
CA ILE A 130 2.26 0.22 -13.21
C ILE A 130 3.40 0.01 -12.21
N LEU A 131 4.66 0.02 -12.67
CA LEU A 131 5.82 -0.16 -11.80
C LEU A 131 5.93 0.94 -10.75
N GLU A 132 5.73 2.19 -11.14
CA GLU A 132 5.73 3.33 -10.21
C GLU A 132 4.69 3.14 -9.11
N LEU A 133 3.47 2.74 -9.45
CA LEU A 133 2.41 2.50 -8.46
C LEU A 133 2.65 1.28 -7.56
N ILE A 134 3.22 0.20 -8.09
CA ILE A 134 3.50 -1.02 -7.30
C ILE A 134 4.68 -0.79 -6.35
N GLN A 135 5.66 0.01 -6.79
CA GLN A 135 6.85 0.34 -6.03
C GLN A 135 6.65 1.52 -5.07
N ASP A 136 5.59 2.31 -5.25
CA ASP A 136 5.17 3.32 -4.29
C ASP A 136 4.87 2.65 -2.94
N ASN A 137 5.82 2.82 -2.02
CA ASN A 137 5.76 2.28 -0.67
C ASN A 137 5.31 3.33 0.34
N GLU A 138 5.04 4.57 -0.06
CA GLU A 138 4.73 5.67 0.87
C GLU A 138 3.45 5.36 1.64
N ILE A 139 2.36 5.05 0.92
CA ILE A 139 1.09 4.71 1.57
C ILE A 139 1.14 3.42 2.39
N ARG A 140 1.98 2.45 2.00
CA ARG A 140 2.19 1.23 2.79
C ARG A 140 2.97 1.52 4.06
N ALA A 141 3.97 2.41 4.00
CA ALA A 141 4.71 2.87 5.17
C ALA A 141 3.76 3.62 6.12
N SER A 142 2.95 4.55 5.61
CA SER A 142 1.92 5.26 6.39
C SER A 142 0.94 4.29 7.06
N TRP A 143 0.51 3.24 6.36
CA TRP A 143 -0.38 2.22 6.94
C TRP A 143 0.29 1.39 8.05
N ILE A 144 1.57 1.03 7.87
CA ILE A 144 2.35 0.31 8.88
C ILE A 144 2.57 1.19 10.12
N GLU A 145 2.92 2.46 9.92
CA GLU A 145 3.08 3.44 10.99
C GLU A 145 1.78 3.64 11.76
N LEU A 146 0.65 3.78 11.07
CA LEU A 146 -0.68 3.82 11.70
C LEU A 146 -0.93 2.59 12.58
N GLY A 147 -0.55 1.39 12.12
CA GLY A 147 -0.65 0.15 12.90
C GLY A 147 0.21 0.17 14.17
N ALA A 148 1.43 0.71 14.10
CA ALA A 148 2.31 0.86 15.25
C ALA A 148 1.76 1.88 16.25
N CYS A 149 1.37 3.08 15.77
CA CYS A 149 0.76 4.13 16.58
C CYS A 149 -0.56 3.67 17.23
N LYS A 150 -1.37 2.87 16.52
CA LYS A 150 -2.59 2.27 17.07
C LYS A 150 -2.29 1.34 18.25
N LYS A 151 -1.27 0.49 18.13
CA LYS A 151 -0.87 -0.41 19.21
C LYS A 151 -0.44 0.37 20.46
N ASP A 152 0.34 1.43 20.27
CA ASP A 152 0.76 2.31 21.36
C ASP A 152 -0.42 3.04 22.00
N TYR A 153 -1.35 3.54 21.16
CA TYR A 153 -2.62 4.12 21.61
C TYR A 153 -3.45 3.13 22.43
N ASP A 154 -3.66 1.90 21.96
CA ASP A 154 -4.45 0.89 22.66
C ASP A 154 -3.87 0.55 24.04
N ILE A 155 -2.54 0.46 24.13
CA ILE A 155 -1.83 0.25 25.40
C ILE A 155 -2.01 1.46 26.31
N ALA A 156 -1.80 2.67 25.79
CA ALA A 156 -1.97 3.91 26.54
C ALA A 156 -3.41 4.07 27.05
N THR A 157 -4.43 3.76 26.24
CA THR A 157 -5.84 3.84 26.63
C THR A 157 -6.19 2.86 27.72
N LYS A 158 -5.68 1.61 27.65
CA LYS A 158 -5.88 0.62 28.72
C LYS A 158 -5.24 1.09 30.02
N ASN A 159 -3.99 1.53 29.97
CA ASN A 159 -3.27 2.02 31.14
C ASN A 159 -3.95 3.25 31.74
N PHE A 160 -4.33 4.21 30.92
CA PHE A 160 -4.98 5.45 31.34
C PHE A 160 -6.32 5.18 32.05
N LYS A 161 -7.13 4.23 31.53
CA LYS A 161 -8.37 3.79 32.21
C LYS A 161 -8.12 3.18 33.58
N ILE A 162 -7.20 2.23 33.66
CA ILE A 162 -6.84 1.56 34.92
C ILE A 162 -6.38 2.59 35.95
N LEU A 163 -5.50 3.50 35.53
CA LEU A 163 -4.96 4.55 36.38
C LEU A 163 -6.08 5.48 36.90
N LEU A 164 -6.98 5.94 36.02
CA LEU A 164 -8.14 6.76 36.39
C LEU A 164 -9.13 6.07 37.35
N GLU A 165 -9.11 4.74 37.45
CA GLU A 165 -10.01 3.96 38.32
C GLU A 165 -9.38 3.60 39.66
N ILE A 166 -8.07 3.31 39.70
CA ILE A 166 -7.42 2.71 40.87
C ILE A 166 -6.65 3.72 41.72
N ILE A 167 -6.19 4.83 41.13
CA ILE A 167 -5.30 5.76 41.82
C ILE A 167 -6.05 7.03 42.27
N ASP A 168 -5.88 7.35 43.55
CA ASP A 168 -6.14 8.69 44.07
C ASP A 168 -5.03 9.61 43.58
N PHE A 169 -5.36 10.44 42.60
CA PHE A 169 -4.43 11.37 41.98
C PHE A 169 -4.48 12.72 42.67
N SER A 170 -3.31 13.33 42.86
CA SER A 170 -3.25 14.78 42.96
C SER A 170 -3.60 15.41 41.60
N TRP A 171 -4.00 16.69 41.59
CA TRP A 171 -4.21 17.43 40.36
C TRP A 171 -2.97 17.43 39.44
N GLU A 172 -1.79 17.57 40.04
CA GLU A 172 -0.52 17.58 39.30
C GLU A 172 -0.24 16.24 38.61
N ASP A 173 -0.50 15.12 39.30
CA ASP A 173 -0.33 13.79 38.73
C ASP A 173 -1.35 13.48 37.65
N LEU A 174 -2.61 13.92 37.82
CA LEU A 174 -3.65 13.78 36.82
C LEU A 174 -3.31 14.56 35.54
N ASN A 175 -2.75 15.77 35.68
CA ASN A 175 -2.31 16.59 34.57
C ASN A 175 -1.13 15.95 33.82
N LYS A 176 -0.12 15.44 34.54
CA LYS A 176 1.00 14.71 33.92
C LYS A 176 0.53 13.47 33.16
N LEU A 177 -0.39 12.71 33.75
CA LEU A 177 -0.96 11.52 33.13
C LEU A 177 -1.76 11.87 31.87
N LYS A 178 -2.57 12.93 31.92
CA LYS A 178 -3.33 13.46 30.79
C LYS A 178 -2.39 13.86 29.65
N GLN A 179 -1.35 14.62 29.95
CA GLN A 179 -0.38 15.08 28.95
C GLN A 179 0.32 13.91 28.24
N GLN A 180 0.77 12.90 29.00
CA GLN A 180 1.39 11.70 28.41
C GLN A 180 0.42 10.93 27.48
N TYR A 181 -0.85 10.89 27.84
CA TYR A 181 -1.87 10.27 27.01
C TYR A 181 -2.15 11.08 25.74
N ASP A 182 -2.26 12.40 25.88
CA ASP A 182 -2.52 13.33 24.77
C ASP A 182 -1.40 13.27 23.73
N ASP A 183 -0.14 13.12 24.15
CA ASP A 183 1.00 12.96 23.23
C ASP A 183 0.88 11.69 22.36
N VAL A 184 0.52 10.55 22.97
CA VAL A 184 0.32 9.28 22.26
C VAL A 184 -0.90 9.38 21.34
N PHE A 185 -1.98 9.98 21.83
CA PHE A 185 -3.19 10.19 21.05
C PHE A 185 -2.94 11.08 19.84
N LEU A 186 -2.18 12.16 19.99
CA LEU A 186 -1.86 13.08 18.90
C LEU A 186 -1.05 12.39 17.81
N LYS A 187 -0.05 11.57 18.19
CA LYS A 187 0.71 10.76 17.23
C LYS A 187 -0.19 9.80 16.44
N TYR A 188 -1.09 9.12 17.13
CA TYR A 188 -2.08 8.25 16.48
C TYR A 188 -2.99 9.04 15.53
N GLN A 189 -3.49 10.21 15.95
CA GLN A 189 -4.34 11.06 15.10
C GLN A 189 -3.62 11.60 13.87
N HIS A 190 -2.34 11.93 13.99
CA HIS A 190 -1.52 12.36 12.86
C HIS A 190 -1.37 11.24 11.82
N ALA A 191 -0.91 10.06 12.26
CA ALA A 191 -0.76 8.90 11.38
C ALA A 191 -2.11 8.50 10.75
N ARG A 192 -3.19 8.59 11.51
CA ARG A 192 -4.55 8.37 11.02
C ARG A 192 -4.92 9.36 9.92
N SER A 193 -4.75 10.66 10.17
CA SER A 193 -5.14 11.71 9.22
C SER A 193 -4.36 11.59 7.92
N GLN A 194 -3.07 11.26 8.00
CA GLN A 194 -2.24 11.01 6.84
C GLN A 194 -2.84 9.89 5.96
N VAL A 195 -3.15 8.73 6.55
CA VAL A 195 -3.78 7.62 5.83
C VAL A 195 -5.17 7.99 5.28
N GLU A 196 -6.00 8.72 6.03
CA GLU A 196 -7.33 9.16 5.56
C GLU A 196 -7.26 10.03 4.30
N ASN A 197 -6.19 10.82 4.17
CA ASN A 197 -5.99 11.72 3.04
C ASN A 197 -5.31 11.02 1.86
N GLU A 198 -4.29 10.22 2.10
CA GLU A 198 -3.45 9.61 1.06
C GLU A 198 -4.06 8.34 0.45
N LEU A 199 -4.72 7.51 1.27
CA LEU A 199 -5.21 6.20 0.83
C LEU A 199 -6.27 6.30 -0.27
N PRO A 200 -7.30 7.16 -0.17
CA PRO A 200 -8.32 7.28 -1.22
C PRO A 200 -7.74 7.79 -2.54
N VAL A 201 -6.80 8.74 -2.47
CA VAL A 201 -6.12 9.30 -3.65
C VAL A 201 -5.29 8.24 -4.35
N SER A 202 -4.53 7.46 -3.57
CA SER A 202 -3.71 6.35 -4.09
C SER A 202 -4.58 5.25 -4.71
N LEU A 203 -5.70 4.92 -4.07
CA LEU A 203 -6.67 3.95 -4.60
C LEU A 203 -7.28 4.42 -5.93
N GLU A 204 -7.65 5.69 -6.05
CA GLU A 204 -8.23 6.22 -7.28
C GLU A 204 -7.22 6.17 -8.45
N LYS A 205 -5.95 6.54 -8.21
CA LYS A 205 -4.87 6.39 -9.19
C LYS A 205 -4.70 4.94 -9.63
N MET A 206 -4.74 4.00 -8.69
CA MET A 206 -4.68 2.57 -9.01
C MET A 206 -5.85 2.10 -9.87
N LYS A 207 -7.07 2.57 -9.56
CA LYS A 207 -8.27 2.27 -10.35
C LYS A 207 -8.15 2.78 -11.78
N GLU A 208 -7.77 4.04 -11.94
CA GLU A 208 -7.59 4.66 -13.25
C GLU A 208 -6.59 3.87 -14.11
N ILE A 209 -5.40 3.58 -13.56
CA ILE A 209 -4.39 2.80 -14.27
C ILE A 209 -4.88 1.38 -14.55
N PHE A 210 -5.57 0.75 -13.61
CA PHE A 210 -6.15 -0.59 -13.83
C PHE A 210 -7.15 -0.61 -14.99
N TYR A 211 -8.05 0.37 -15.07
CA TYR A 211 -9.00 0.45 -16.19
C TYR A 211 -8.30 0.69 -17.53
N ASN A 212 -7.28 1.56 -17.56
CA ASN A 212 -6.48 1.79 -18.76
C ASN A 212 -5.74 0.51 -19.18
N CYS A 213 -5.21 -0.25 -18.21
CA CYS A 213 -4.60 -1.55 -18.46
C CYS A 213 -5.57 -2.56 -19.05
N LEU A 214 -6.81 -2.65 -18.53
CA LEU A 214 -7.82 -3.56 -19.07
C LEU A 214 -8.15 -3.25 -20.53
N HIS A 215 -8.15 -1.97 -20.90
CA HIS A 215 -8.39 -1.58 -22.29
C HIS A 215 -7.25 -2.04 -23.21
N LEU A 216 -5.99 -1.84 -22.79
CA LEU A 216 -4.80 -2.29 -23.53
C LEU A 216 -4.69 -3.82 -23.58
N LEU A 217 -5.10 -4.52 -22.52
CA LEU A 217 -5.08 -5.98 -22.45
C LEU A 217 -5.84 -6.60 -23.63
N GLY A 218 -7.00 -6.04 -23.99
CA GLY A 218 -7.80 -6.50 -25.13
C GLY A 218 -7.04 -6.42 -26.46
N GLY A 219 -6.35 -5.30 -26.71
CA GLY A 219 -5.52 -5.12 -27.92
C GLY A 219 -4.31 -6.06 -27.94
N ASN A 220 -3.58 -6.14 -26.83
CA ASN A 220 -2.41 -7.01 -26.70
C ASN A 220 -2.75 -8.50 -26.89
N ILE A 221 -3.91 -8.95 -26.38
CA ILE A 221 -4.41 -10.32 -26.62
C ILE A 221 -4.66 -10.55 -28.11
N GLN A 222 -5.27 -9.59 -28.80
CA GLN A 222 -5.55 -9.70 -30.22
C GLN A 222 -4.26 -9.76 -31.05
N GLU A 223 -3.31 -8.86 -30.81
CA GLU A 223 -2.01 -8.85 -31.48
C GLU A 223 -1.23 -10.15 -31.23
N PHE A 224 -1.23 -10.63 -29.99
CA PHE A 224 -0.63 -11.91 -29.63
C PHE A 224 -1.25 -13.09 -30.40
N MET A 225 -2.58 -13.13 -30.54
CA MET A 225 -3.26 -14.17 -31.33
C MET A 225 -2.88 -14.10 -32.81
N ILE A 226 -2.81 -12.89 -33.38
CA ILE A 226 -2.40 -12.70 -34.78
C ILE A 226 -0.96 -13.20 -34.98
N CYS A 227 -0.03 -12.81 -34.11
CA CYS A 227 1.37 -13.23 -34.14
C CYS A 227 1.51 -14.76 -34.10
N THR A 228 0.80 -15.42 -33.18
CA THR A 228 0.88 -16.87 -32.99
C THR A 228 0.26 -17.66 -34.15
N ILE A 229 -0.88 -17.22 -34.69
CA ILE A 229 -1.52 -17.84 -35.87
C ILE A 229 -0.62 -17.71 -37.10
N ASN A 230 -0.03 -16.54 -37.32
CA ASN A 230 0.86 -16.30 -38.45
C ASN A 230 2.13 -17.15 -38.36
N LEU A 231 2.71 -17.30 -37.16
CA LEU A 231 3.87 -18.16 -36.95
C LEU A 231 3.56 -19.63 -37.21
N ASP A 232 2.43 -20.15 -36.69
CA ASP A 232 1.99 -21.53 -36.95
C ASP A 232 1.84 -21.81 -38.45
N GLY A 233 1.19 -20.89 -39.18
CA GLY A 233 1.05 -21.00 -40.64
C GLY A 233 2.39 -21.00 -41.37
N LEU A 234 3.36 -20.20 -40.92
CA LEU A 234 4.70 -20.15 -41.48
C LEU A 234 5.48 -21.45 -41.23
N VAL A 235 5.44 -21.96 -39.99
CA VAL A 235 6.08 -23.22 -39.60
C VAL A 235 5.53 -24.39 -40.41
N LYS A 236 4.20 -24.48 -40.56
CA LYS A 236 3.55 -25.53 -41.37
C LYS A 236 3.99 -25.46 -42.84
N THR A 237 3.99 -24.26 -43.42
CA THR A 237 4.45 -24.06 -44.81
C THR A 237 5.90 -24.54 -45.00
N MET A 238 6.77 -24.28 -44.03
CA MET A 238 8.16 -24.73 -44.09
C MET A 238 8.29 -26.25 -43.91
N ALA A 239 7.56 -26.83 -42.97
CA ALA A 239 7.54 -28.28 -42.74
C ALA A 239 7.03 -29.04 -43.98
N ASP A 240 5.99 -28.53 -44.64
CA ASP A 240 5.46 -29.11 -45.88
C ASP A 240 6.47 -29.06 -47.03
N ARG A 241 7.26 -27.98 -47.13
CA ARG A 241 8.34 -27.89 -48.13
C ARG A 241 9.42 -28.96 -47.92
N PHE A 242 9.87 -29.15 -46.68
CA PHE A 242 10.89 -30.16 -46.38
C PHE A 242 10.38 -31.59 -46.56
N THR A 243 9.16 -31.88 -46.13
CA THR A 243 8.58 -33.22 -46.26
C THR A 243 8.09 -33.53 -47.68
N GLY A 244 7.64 -32.52 -48.43
CA GLY A 244 7.20 -32.65 -49.82
C GLY A 244 8.35 -32.86 -50.81
N ASN A 245 9.53 -32.29 -50.55
CA ASN A 245 10.72 -32.53 -51.38
C ASN A 245 11.26 -33.97 -51.22
N ASN A 246 11.22 -34.55 -50.02
CA ASN A 246 11.65 -35.94 -49.81
C ASN A 246 10.83 -36.96 -50.61
N LYS A 247 9.53 -36.73 -50.84
CA LYS A 247 8.69 -37.64 -51.64
C LYS A 247 8.94 -37.58 -53.15
N ARG A 248 9.61 -36.54 -53.65
CA ARG A 248 9.99 -36.44 -55.07
C ARG A 248 11.33 -37.09 -55.36
N GLU A 249 12.25 -37.12 -54.40
CA GLU A 249 13.55 -37.77 -54.55
C GLU A 249 13.46 -39.31 -54.50
N GLU A 250 12.48 -39.89 -53.78
CA GLU A 250 12.24 -41.34 -53.77
C GLU A 250 11.59 -41.91 -55.05
N ARG A 251 11.28 -41.06 -56.06
CA ARG A 251 10.63 -41.47 -57.32
C ARG A 251 11.52 -41.32 -58.57
N ASN A 252 12.78 -40.93 -58.40
CA ASN A 252 13.81 -40.94 -59.44
C ASN A 252 14.86 -42.00 -59.12
#